data_AF-A0A7C5RLY1-F1
#
_entry.id   AF-A0A7C5RLY1-F1
#
_cell.length_a   1.000
_cell.length_b   1.000
_cell.length_c   1.000
_cell.angle_alpha   90.00
_cell.angle_beta   90.00
_cell.angle_gamma   90.00
#
_symmetry.space_group_name_H-M   'P 1'
#
loop_
_entity.id
_entity.type
_entity.pdbx_description
1 polymer ?
#
loop_
_entity_poly.entity_id
_entity_poly.type
_entity_poly.pdbx_seq_one_letter_code
_entity_poly.pdbx_strand_id
1 'polypeptide(L)'
;MEMVLLEKKSYLWFERRRRSRALDLAQEQIIKALDTVSFLNQAMQMLAKGNKKEAIHSIDNIFKVEREVDRLRTEVFKELSKGVALVADYREDIMHLVKRLDTLADHVKDVARCVLMLEDAEIPKELWEKAAYMTSVLFDCARALRLSIENIGENPAEAMNGAKKVEEIERKIDDEYLSTKKLFIKYADRVNSGSMVIFNNLVEFIEHAADMCADTADYIVILASRE
;
A
#
# COMPACT_ATOMS: atom_id res chain seq x y z
N MET A 1 -12.37 -1.85 25.17
CA MET A 1 -12.20 -3.31 25.27
C MET A 1 -12.80 -4.06 24.07
N GLU A 2 -13.67 -3.42 23.27
CA GLU A 2 -14.19 -3.99 22.00
C GLU A 2 -13.28 -3.84 20.78
N MET A 3 -12.43 -2.79 20.69
CA MET A 3 -11.50 -2.65 19.54
C MET A 3 -10.42 -3.74 19.47
N VAL A 4 -10.00 -4.28 20.60
CA VAL A 4 -8.92 -5.31 20.68
C VAL A 4 -9.44 -6.70 20.27
N LEU A 5 -10.76 -6.89 20.17
CA LEU A 5 -11.38 -8.16 19.80
C LEU A 5 -11.67 -8.27 18.29
N LEU A 6 -11.73 -7.17 17.56
CA LEU A 6 -11.91 -7.17 16.10
C LEU A 6 -10.62 -7.49 15.34
N GLU A 7 -9.44 -7.16 15.89
CA GLU A 7 -8.14 -7.50 15.29
C GLU A 7 -7.84 -9.01 15.29
N LYS A 8 -8.59 -9.81 16.06
CA LYS A 8 -8.39 -11.26 16.18
C LYS A 8 -9.17 -12.12 15.18
N LYS A 9 -9.95 -11.53 14.27
CA LYS A 9 -10.91 -12.29 13.45
C LYS A 9 -10.62 -12.43 11.95
N SER A 10 -9.51 -11.95 11.40
CA SER A 10 -9.41 -11.78 9.93
C SER A 10 -8.36 -12.61 9.19
N TYR A 11 -7.79 -13.64 9.81
CA TYR A 11 -6.63 -14.33 9.24
C TYR A 11 -6.71 -15.85 9.43
N LEU A 12 -7.91 -16.45 9.41
CA LEU A 12 -8.05 -17.90 9.58
C LEU A 12 -7.38 -18.71 8.46
N TRP A 13 -7.07 -18.10 7.32
CA TRP A 13 -6.24 -18.72 6.29
C TRP A 13 -4.84 -19.08 6.81
N PHE A 14 -4.30 -18.27 7.73
CA PHE A 14 -3.08 -18.57 8.49
C PHE A 14 -3.33 -19.58 9.62
N GLU A 15 -4.55 -19.68 10.18
CA GLU A 15 -4.87 -20.58 11.30
C GLU A 15 -5.28 -22.01 10.90
N ARG A 16 -5.90 -22.22 9.72
CA ARG A 16 -6.24 -23.57 9.20
C ARG A 16 -5.00 -24.44 8.95
N ARG A 17 -3.83 -23.81 8.85
CA ARG A 17 -2.52 -24.44 8.67
C ARG A 17 -1.71 -24.16 9.93
N ARG A 18 -0.91 -25.12 10.43
CA ARG A 18 -0.27 -25.06 11.77
C ARG A 18 0.29 -23.66 12.06
N ARG A 19 -0.25 -23.00 13.10
CA ARG A 19 0.19 -21.68 13.57
C ARG A 19 1.71 -21.71 13.76
N SER A 20 2.43 -21.04 12.86
CA SER A 20 3.88 -20.97 12.89
C SER A 20 4.29 -19.53 13.02
N ARG A 21 5.42 -19.30 13.69
CA ARG A 21 5.98 -17.96 13.87
C ARG A 21 6.11 -17.19 12.55
N ALA A 22 6.39 -17.87 11.44
CA ALA A 22 6.49 -17.27 10.11
C ALA A 22 5.15 -16.67 9.65
N LEU A 23 4.03 -17.33 9.94
CA LEU A 23 2.68 -16.86 9.58
C LEU A 23 2.28 -15.64 10.42
N ASP A 24 2.53 -15.67 11.73
CA ASP A 24 2.25 -14.52 12.60
C ASP A 24 3.05 -13.28 12.16
N LEU A 25 4.33 -13.46 11.82
CA LEU A 25 5.19 -12.38 11.32
C LEU A 25 4.73 -11.86 9.94
N ALA A 26 4.29 -12.75 9.05
CA ALA A 26 3.79 -12.37 7.73
C ALA A 26 2.48 -11.58 7.84
N GLN A 27 1.56 -12.01 8.69
CA GLN A 27 0.33 -11.29 8.99
C GLN A 27 0.62 -9.89 9.52
N GLU A 28 1.54 -9.77 10.48
CA GLU A 28 1.95 -8.47 11.02
C GLU A 28 2.55 -7.56 9.92
N GLN A 29 3.38 -8.12 9.04
CA GLN A 29 3.97 -7.40 7.92
C GLN A 29 2.91 -6.89 6.94
N ILE A 30 1.96 -7.75 6.56
CA ILE A 30 0.84 -7.43 5.67
C ILE A 30 0.05 -6.24 6.22
N ILE A 31 -0.32 -6.30 7.49
CA ILE A 31 -1.10 -5.25 8.16
C ILE A 31 -0.36 -3.92 8.11
N LYS A 32 0.91 -3.91 8.53
CA LYS A 32 1.74 -2.70 8.58
C LYS A 32 2.01 -2.11 7.20
N ALA A 33 2.24 -2.96 6.20
CA ALA A 33 2.43 -2.52 4.83
C ALA A 33 1.20 -1.76 4.32
N LEU A 34 0.00 -2.30 4.53
CA LEU A 34 -1.25 -1.65 4.15
C LEU A 34 -1.55 -0.39 5.00
N ASP A 35 -1.09 -0.34 6.24
CA ASP A 35 -1.23 0.85 7.10
C ASP A 35 -0.39 2.03 6.59
N THR A 36 0.73 1.80 5.89
CA THR A 36 1.52 2.88 5.27
C THR A 36 0.67 3.74 4.33
N VAL A 37 -0.21 3.13 3.54
CA VAL A 37 -1.15 3.82 2.64
C VAL A 37 -2.13 4.71 3.42
N SER A 38 -2.56 4.24 4.61
CA SER A 38 -3.45 5.00 5.48
C SER A 38 -2.77 6.28 6.00
N PHE A 39 -1.53 6.17 6.45
CA PHE A 39 -0.73 7.32 6.88
C PHE A 39 -0.44 8.29 5.72
N LEU A 40 -0.18 7.76 4.52
CA LEU A 40 0.03 8.56 3.32
C LEU A 40 -1.22 9.37 2.98
N ASN A 41 -2.38 8.73 2.89
CA ASN A 41 -3.64 9.43 2.60
C ASN A 41 -3.88 10.54 3.63
N GLN A 42 -3.72 10.26 4.93
CA GLN A 42 -3.85 11.28 5.98
C GLN A 42 -2.90 12.48 5.76
N ALA A 43 -1.62 12.23 5.45
CA ALA A 43 -0.65 13.28 5.17
C ALA A 43 -1.05 14.13 3.96
N MET A 44 -1.46 13.49 2.87
CA MET A 44 -1.86 14.18 1.64
C MET A 44 -3.14 15.00 1.81
N GLN A 45 -4.12 14.51 2.58
CA GLN A 45 -5.31 15.29 2.94
C GLN A 45 -4.95 16.54 3.75
N MET A 46 -3.93 16.46 4.63
CA MET A 46 -3.45 17.62 5.38
C MET A 46 -2.73 18.63 4.47
N LEU A 47 -1.89 18.16 3.53
CA LEU A 47 -1.21 19.02 2.56
C LEU A 47 -2.19 19.78 1.66
N ALA A 48 -3.21 19.11 1.13
CA ALA A 48 -4.23 19.75 0.29
C ALA A 48 -5.03 20.84 1.04
N LYS A 49 -5.12 20.74 2.37
CA LYS A 49 -5.74 21.74 3.25
C LYS A 49 -4.79 22.86 3.69
N GLY A 50 -3.50 22.77 3.35
CA GLY A 50 -2.47 23.73 3.74
C GLY A 50 -1.82 23.46 5.11
N ASN A 51 -2.15 22.35 5.77
CA ASN A 51 -1.63 21.97 7.08
C ASN A 51 -0.28 21.24 6.94
N LYS A 52 0.75 21.97 6.46
CA LYS A 52 2.06 21.38 6.11
C LYS A 52 2.78 20.74 7.31
N LYS A 53 2.76 21.38 8.48
CA LYS A 53 3.50 20.89 9.66
C LYS A 53 2.97 19.55 10.15
N GLU A 54 1.64 19.42 10.24
CA GLU A 54 0.98 18.18 10.64
C GLU A 54 1.20 17.07 9.60
N ALA A 55 1.20 17.42 8.31
CA ALA A 55 1.48 16.46 7.24
C ALA A 55 2.90 15.87 7.34
N ILE A 56 3.91 16.70 7.59
CA ILE A 56 5.30 16.27 7.75
C ILE A 56 5.44 15.32 8.94
N HIS A 57 4.76 15.61 10.06
CA HIS A 57 4.74 14.69 11.20
C HIS A 57 4.11 13.33 10.87
N SER A 58 3.06 13.31 10.04
CA SER A 58 2.45 12.06 9.55
C SER A 58 3.41 11.28 8.65
N ILE A 59 4.18 11.98 7.80
CA ILE A 59 5.22 11.40 6.95
C ILE A 59 6.33 10.70 7.75
N ASP A 60 6.73 11.25 8.89
CA ASP A 60 7.71 10.60 9.77
C ASP A 60 7.26 9.22 10.25
N ASN A 61 5.94 9.03 10.42
CA ASN A 61 5.39 7.74 10.81
C ASN A 61 5.45 6.72 9.67
N ILE A 62 5.30 7.15 8.41
CA ILE A 62 5.47 6.29 7.23
C ILE A 62 6.87 5.65 7.24
N PHE A 63 7.92 6.45 7.45
CA PHE A 63 9.29 5.92 7.49
C PHE A 63 9.53 4.93 8.65
N LYS A 64 8.85 5.09 9.78
CA LYS A 64 8.98 4.17 10.92
C LYS A 64 8.30 2.84 10.60
N VAL A 65 7.09 2.89 10.06
CA VAL A 65 6.30 1.71 9.72
C VAL A 65 6.96 0.95 8.58
N GLU A 66 7.41 1.64 7.53
CA GLU A 66 8.11 0.99 6.41
C GLU A 66 9.37 0.24 6.88
N ARG A 67 10.23 0.84 7.72
CA ARG A 67 11.39 0.12 8.29
C ARG A 67 10.98 -1.14 9.06
N GLU A 68 9.82 -1.11 9.69
CA GLU A 68 9.28 -2.26 10.39
C GLU A 68 8.77 -3.34 9.41
N VAL A 69 8.12 -2.95 8.32
CA VAL A 69 7.71 -3.83 7.21
C VAL A 69 8.94 -4.57 6.65
N ASP A 70 10.01 -3.82 6.35
CA ASP A 70 11.28 -4.30 5.82
C ASP A 70 11.96 -5.33 6.77
N ARG A 71 11.93 -5.01 8.08
CA ARG A 71 12.41 -5.89 9.16
C ARG A 71 11.58 -7.17 9.24
N LEU A 72 10.25 -7.05 9.22
CA LEU A 72 9.35 -8.20 9.33
C LEU A 72 9.48 -9.11 8.11
N ARG A 73 9.58 -8.58 6.88
CA ARG A 73 9.88 -9.36 5.67
C ARG A 73 11.13 -10.20 5.86
N THR A 74 12.19 -9.59 6.37
CA THR A 74 13.47 -10.28 6.63
C THR A 74 13.32 -11.40 7.66
N GLU A 75 12.58 -11.17 8.73
CA GLU A 75 12.31 -12.19 9.76
C GLU A 75 11.42 -13.32 9.23
N VAL A 76 10.41 -13.01 8.41
CA VAL A 76 9.59 -14.02 7.70
C VAL A 76 10.49 -14.93 6.87
N PHE A 77 11.37 -14.37 6.03
CA PHE A 77 12.27 -15.18 5.20
C PHE A 77 13.21 -16.06 6.03
N LYS A 78 13.76 -15.53 7.13
CA LYS A 78 14.56 -16.32 8.06
C LYS A 78 13.77 -17.48 8.64
N GLU A 79 12.56 -17.24 9.14
CA GLU A 79 11.74 -18.31 9.73
C GLU A 79 11.33 -19.36 8.69
N LEU A 80 10.95 -18.96 7.47
CA LEU A 80 10.62 -19.90 6.39
C LEU A 80 11.81 -20.77 5.96
N SER A 81 13.05 -20.27 6.11
CA SER A 81 14.28 -21.01 5.80
C SER A 81 14.63 -22.10 6.83
N LYS A 82 14.11 -22.02 8.06
CA LYS A 82 14.44 -22.95 9.17
C LYS A 82 13.82 -24.34 9.02
N GLY A 83 13.12 -24.62 7.93
CA GLY A 83 12.68 -25.97 7.56
C GLY A 83 11.49 -26.53 8.36
N VAL A 84 10.74 -25.69 9.07
CA VAL A 84 9.57 -26.14 9.83
C VAL A 84 8.40 -26.40 8.88
N ALA A 85 7.99 -27.68 8.77
CA ALA A 85 6.68 -28.27 8.42
C ALA A 85 5.70 -27.57 7.42
N LEU A 86 6.10 -26.53 6.69
CA LEU A 86 5.34 -25.92 5.62
C LEU A 86 5.75 -26.57 4.30
N VAL A 87 4.76 -27.04 3.54
CA VAL A 87 4.93 -27.54 2.17
C VAL A 87 5.62 -26.46 1.34
N ALA A 88 6.50 -26.85 0.41
CA ALA A 88 7.34 -25.93 -0.37
C ALA A 88 6.53 -24.80 -1.03
N ASP A 89 5.44 -25.16 -1.71
CA ASP A 89 4.53 -24.23 -2.40
C ASP A 89 3.97 -23.17 -1.44
N TYR A 90 3.69 -23.57 -0.19
CA TYR A 90 3.12 -22.69 0.82
C TYR A 90 4.11 -21.62 1.33
N ARG A 91 5.40 -21.98 1.37
CA ARG A 91 6.46 -21.02 1.72
C ARG A 91 6.63 -20.00 0.61
N GLU A 92 6.58 -20.47 -0.64
CA GLU A 92 6.64 -19.62 -1.82
C GLU A 92 5.46 -18.63 -1.86
N ASP A 93 4.24 -19.09 -1.59
CA ASP A 93 3.04 -18.23 -1.55
C ASP A 93 3.17 -17.09 -0.52
N ILE A 94 3.65 -17.39 0.68
CA ILE A 94 3.89 -16.36 1.72
C ILE A 94 4.99 -15.40 1.27
N MET A 95 6.08 -15.91 0.69
CA MET A 95 7.18 -15.07 0.20
C MET A 95 6.72 -14.10 -0.87
N HIS A 96 5.88 -14.56 -1.79
CA HIS A 96 5.31 -13.74 -2.86
C HIS A 96 4.39 -12.63 -2.34
N LEU A 97 3.58 -12.91 -1.31
CA LEU A 97 2.72 -11.92 -0.68
C LEU A 97 3.53 -10.85 0.07
N VAL A 98 4.41 -11.27 0.97
CA VAL A 98 5.15 -10.29 1.81
C VAL A 98 6.08 -9.42 0.96
N LYS A 99 6.66 -9.96 -0.12
CA LYS A 99 7.52 -9.20 -1.03
C LYS A 99 6.74 -8.12 -1.79
N ARG A 100 5.55 -8.43 -2.31
CA ARG A 100 4.73 -7.44 -3.03
C ARG A 100 4.28 -6.31 -2.11
N LEU A 101 3.82 -6.64 -0.90
CA LEU A 101 3.38 -5.62 0.06
C LEU A 101 4.52 -4.79 0.65
N ASP A 102 5.72 -5.37 0.72
CA ASP A 102 6.92 -4.61 1.01
C ASP A 102 7.26 -3.60 -0.10
N THR A 103 7.15 -4.00 -1.38
CA THR A 103 7.29 -3.09 -2.52
C THR A 103 6.21 -2.00 -2.55
N LEU A 104 4.98 -2.31 -2.15
CA LEU A 104 3.92 -1.31 -1.91
C LEU A 104 4.35 -0.27 -0.87
N ALA A 105 4.87 -0.72 0.28
CA ALA A 105 5.34 0.17 1.34
C ALA A 105 6.55 1.03 0.89
N ASP A 106 7.42 0.48 0.05
CA ASP A 106 8.53 1.20 -0.57
C ASP A 106 8.03 2.36 -1.45
N HIS A 107 7.06 2.12 -2.34
CA HIS A 107 6.48 3.18 -3.17
C HIS A 107 5.80 4.26 -2.32
N VAL A 108 5.07 3.87 -1.26
CA VAL A 108 4.48 4.82 -0.31
C VAL A 108 5.56 5.68 0.37
N LYS A 109 6.69 5.08 0.77
CA LYS A 109 7.86 5.81 1.29
C LYS A 109 8.44 6.78 0.26
N ASP A 110 8.47 6.42 -1.02
CA ASP A 110 8.98 7.27 -2.08
C ASP A 110 8.05 8.47 -2.38
N VAL A 111 6.73 8.29 -2.28
CA VAL A 111 5.78 9.43 -2.27
C VAL A 111 6.10 10.38 -1.11
N ALA A 112 6.32 9.83 0.08
CA ALA A 112 6.63 10.62 1.28
C ALA A 112 7.95 11.40 1.13
N ARG A 113 8.98 10.80 0.53
CA ARG A 113 10.25 11.48 0.19
C ARG A 113 10.04 12.63 -0.77
N CYS A 114 9.21 12.46 -1.79
CA CYS A 114 8.89 13.53 -2.75
C CYS A 114 8.21 14.72 -2.04
N VAL A 115 7.31 14.45 -1.08
CA VAL A 115 6.70 15.54 -0.29
C VAL A 115 7.76 16.34 0.48
N LEU A 116 8.72 15.67 1.14
CA LEU A 116 9.78 16.37 1.86
C LEU A 116 10.66 17.22 0.94
N MET A 117 10.97 16.72 -0.26
CA MET A 117 11.70 17.48 -1.28
C MET A 117 10.93 18.71 -1.79
N LEU A 118 9.61 18.71 -1.63
CA LEU A 118 8.70 19.79 -2.06
C LEU A 118 8.27 20.70 -0.90
N GLU A 119 8.85 20.57 0.30
CA GLU A 119 8.43 21.30 1.50
C GLU A 119 8.34 22.82 1.27
N ASP A 120 9.40 23.38 0.69
CA ASP A 120 9.55 24.80 0.37
C ASP A 120 9.06 25.16 -1.05
N ALA A 121 8.57 24.20 -1.82
CA ALA A 121 8.11 24.44 -3.18
C ALA A 121 6.73 25.12 -3.21
N GLU A 122 6.58 26.10 -4.09
CA GLU A 122 5.29 26.73 -4.39
C GLU A 122 4.53 25.89 -5.42
N ILE A 123 3.83 24.87 -4.94
CA ILE A 123 2.99 24.00 -5.78
C ILE A 123 1.54 24.51 -5.76
N PRO A 124 0.92 24.72 -6.94
CA PRO A 124 -0.50 25.06 -7.07
C PRO A 124 -1.43 24.13 -6.28
N LYS A 125 -2.42 24.72 -5.60
CA LYS A 125 -3.41 23.97 -4.80
C LYS A 125 -4.08 22.84 -5.57
N GLU A 126 -4.43 23.08 -6.84
CA GLU A 126 -5.08 22.08 -7.71
C GLU A 126 -4.23 20.81 -7.88
N LEU A 127 -2.90 20.93 -7.93
CA LEU A 127 -2.00 19.77 -8.01
C LEU A 127 -2.03 18.98 -6.69
N TRP A 128 -1.96 19.65 -5.54
CA TRP A 128 -2.09 18.97 -4.24
C TRP A 128 -3.45 18.31 -4.05
N GLU A 129 -4.53 18.95 -4.49
CA GLU A 129 -5.89 18.38 -4.46
C GLU A 129 -5.99 17.12 -5.32
N LYS A 130 -5.35 17.12 -6.50
CA LYS A 130 -5.25 15.93 -7.35
C LYS A 130 -4.47 14.79 -6.71
N ALA A 131 -3.28 15.07 -6.18
CA ALA A 131 -2.49 14.05 -5.50
C ALA A 131 -3.21 13.51 -4.25
N ALA A 132 -3.88 14.37 -3.48
CA ALA A 132 -4.70 13.94 -2.34
C ALA A 132 -5.86 13.05 -2.78
N TYR A 133 -6.54 13.38 -3.88
CA TYR A 133 -7.57 12.51 -4.44
C TYR A 133 -7.01 11.15 -4.87
N MET A 134 -5.90 11.10 -5.60
CA MET A 134 -5.24 9.83 -5.96
C MET A 134 -4.92 8.98 -4.73
N THR A 135 -4.38 9.56 -3.66
CA THR A 135 -4.11 8.81 -2.42
C THR A 135 -5.37 8.35 -1.67
N SER A 136 -6.50 9.05 -1.83
CA SER A 136 -7.78 8.57 -1.31
C SER A 136 -8.27 7.34 -2.07
N VAL A 137 -8.09 7.33 -3.40
CA VAL A 137 -8.44 6.17 -4.23
C VAL A 137 -7.50 5.00 -3.93
N LEU A 138 -6.19 5.25 -3.76
CA LEU A 138 -5.22 4.24 -3.33
C LEU A 138 -5.57 3.65 -1.95
N PHE A 139 -6.04 4.47 -1.02
CA PHE A 139 -6.50 3.99 0.28
C PHE A 139 -7.70 3.04 0.16
N ASP A 140 -8.66 3.34 -0.70
CA ASP A 140 -9.77 2.42 -0.98
C ASP A 140 -9.30 1.13 -1.67
N CYS A 141 -8.29 1.23 -2.54
CA CYS A 141 -7.62 0.09 -3.18
C CYS A 141 -6.99 -0.84 -2.14
N ALA A 142 -6.17 -0.29 -1.24
CA ALA A 142 -5.53 -1.03 -0.16
C ALA A 142 -6.54 -1.64 0.83
N ARG A 143 -7.68 -0.98 1.07
CA ARG A 143 -8.78 -1.54 1.87
C ARG A 143 -9.44 -2.74 1.20
N ALA A 144 -9.72 -2.66 -0.11
CA ALA A 144 -10.26 -3.78 -0.87
C ALA A 144 -9.28 -4.97 -0.88
N LEU A 145 -7.98 -4.69 -1.07
CA LEU A 145 -6.93 -5.69 -1.01
C LEU A 145 -6.85 -6.37 0.37
N ARG A 146 -6.92 -5.59 1.46
CA ARG A 146 -6.95 -6.12 2.83
C ARG A 146 -8.08 -7.15 2.99
N LEU A 147 -9.30 -6.76 2.63
CA LEU A 147 -10.46 -7.65 2.72
C LEU A 147 -10.29 -8.91 1.85
N SER A 148 -9.68 -8.77 0.68
CA SER A 148 -9.38 -9.90 -0.20
C SER A 148 -8.41 -10.90 0.45
N ILE A 149 -7.31 -10.41 1.06
CA ILE A 149 -6.32 -11.23 1.78
C ILE A 149 -6.96 -11.96 2.97
N GLU A 150 -7.80 -11.27 3.72
CA GLU A 150 -8.44 -11.81 4.92
C GLU A 150 -9.41 -12.96 4.57
N ASN A 151 -10.03 -12.92 3.39
CA ASN A 151 -11.00 -13.91 2.95
C ASN A 151 -10.40 -15.15 2.25
N ILE A 152 -9.10 -15.18 1.91
CA ILE A 152 -8.49 -16.25 1.08
C ILE A 152 -8.89 -17.66 1.57
N GLY A 153 -8.75 -17.94 2.87
CA GLY A 153 -9.02 -19.26 3.43
C GLY A 153 -10.42 -19.45 4.02
N GLU A 154 -11.17 -18.38 4.28
CA GLU A 154 -12.51 -18.45 4.87
C GLU A 154 -13.59 -18.48 3.80
N ASN A 155 -13.46 -17.60 2.82
CA ASN A 155 -14.43 -17.40 1.76
C ASN A 155 -13.70 -17.03 0.45
N PRO A 156 -13.16 -18.03 -0.28
CA PRO A 156 -12.40 -17.80 -1.51
C PRO A 156 -13.17 -16.99 -2.56
N ALA A 157 -14.49 -17.16 -2.63
CA ALA A 157 -15.34 -16.38 -3.53
C ALA A 157 -15.32 -14.88 -3.21
N GLU A 158 -15.38 -14.52 -1.92
CA GLU A 158 -15.24 -13.12 -1.48
C GLU A 158 -13.81 -12.61 -1.68
N ALA A 159 -12.78 -13.45 -1.51
CA ALA A 159 -11.41 -13.08 -1.83
C ALA A 159 -11.28 -12.68 -3.31
N MET A 160 -11.84 -13.48 -4.23
CA MET A 160 -11.86 -13.19 -5.67
C MET A 160 -12.68 -11.94 -6.02
N ASN A 161 -13.82 -11.71 -5.35
CA ASN A 161 -14.60 -10.48 -5.55
C ASN A 161 -13.82 -9.24 -5.08
N GLY A 162 -13.12 -9.35 -3.94
CA GLY A 162 -12.22 -8.31 -3.45
C GLY A 162 -11.08 -8.02 -4.43
N ALA A 163 -10.48 -9.05 -5.02
CA ALA A 163 -9.42 -8.90 -6.01
C ALA A 163 -9.91 -8.16 -7.27
N LYS A 164 -11.08 -8.55 -7.82
CA LYS A 164 -11.71 -7.79 -8.92
C LYS A 164 -11.99 -6.34 -8.55
N LYS A 165 -12.35 -6.09 -7.28
CA LYS A 165 -12.59 -4.72 -6.81
C LYS A 165 -11.31 -3.88 -6.79
N VAL A 166 -10.17 -4.48 -6.47
CA VAL A 166 -8.85 -3.84 -6.54
C VAL A 166 -8.57 -3.40 -7.98
N GLU A 167 -8.72 -4.29 -8.97
CA GLU A 167 -8.54 -3.95 -10.39
C GLU A 167 -9.46 -2.80 -10.85
N GLU A 168 -10.73 -2.79 -10.42
CA GLU A 168 -11.64 -1.68 -10.76
C GLU A 168 -11.21 -0.34 -10.17
N ILE A 169 -10.53 -0.35 -9.02
CA ILE A 169 -10.07 0.87 -8.35
C ILE A 169 -8.75 1.34 -8.96
N GLU A 170 -7.83 0.43 -9.29
CA GLU A 170 -6.56 0.74 -9.95
C GLU A 170 -6.77 1.48 -11.27
N ARG A 171 -7.68 1.03 -12.14
CA ARG A 171 -8.02 1.75 -13.39
C ARG A 171 -8.44 3.20 -13.18
N LYS A 172 -9.05 3.53 -12.03
CA LYS A 172 -9.42 4.92 -11.70
C LYS A 172 -8.19 5.75 -11.33
N ILE A 173 -7.19 5.13 -10.73
CA ILE A 173 -5.91 5.76 -10.41
C ILE A 173 -5.15 6.04 -11.70
N ASP A 174 -5.15 5.12 -12.67
CA ASP A 174 -4.54 5.32 -13.99
C ASP A 174 -5.14 6.52 -14.73
N ASP A 175 -6.48 6.57 -14.79
CA ASP A 175 -7.21 7.69 -15.39
C ASP A 175 -6.84 9.02 -14.72
N GLU A 176 -6.72 9.01 -13.39
CA GLU A 176 -6.39 10.21 -12.63
C GLU A 176 -4.92 10.61 -12.74
N TYR A 177 -4.01 9.65 -12.84
CA TYR A 177 -2.60 9.87 -13.12
C TYR A 177 -2.43 10.59 -14.46
N LEU A 178 -3.09 10.10 -15.51
CA LEU A 178 -3.08 10.73 -16.84
C LEU A 178 -3.75 12.12 -16.82
N SER A 179 -4.85 12.26 -16.07
CA SER A 179 -5.55 13.56 -15.92
C SER A 179 -4.66 14.59 -15.22
N THR A 180 -3.91 14.16 -14.20
CA THR A 180 -3.01 15.01 -13.40
C THR A 180 -1.82 15.48 -14.22
N LYS A 181 -1.25 14.64 -15.10
CA LYS A 181 -0.15 15.06 -15.99
C LYS A 181 -0.53 16.20 -16.93
N LYS A 182 -1.80 16.34 -17.32
CA LYS A 182 -2.26 17.49 -18.13
C LYS A 182 -2.09 18.82 -17.38
N LEU A 183 -2.18 18.81 -16.05
CA LEU A 183 -1.96 19.99 -15.24
C LEU A 183 -0.50 20.46 -15.25
N PHE A 184 0.46 19.57 -15.54
CA PHE A 184 1.87 19.96 -15.58
C PHE A 184 2.12 20.93 -16.74
N ILE A 185 1.43 20.74 -17.87
CA ILE A 185 1.45 21.68 -18.99
C ILE A 185 0.76 22.99 -18.62
N LYS A 186 -0.41 22.91 -17.97
CA LYS A 186 -1.16 24.10 -17.51
C LYS A 186 -0.33 24.99 -16.57
N TYR A 187 0.52 24.38 -15.74
CA TYR A 187 1.33 25.06 -14.72
C TYR A 187 2.81 25.19 -15.07
N ALA A 188 3.21 24.89 -16.31
CA ALA A 188 4.62 24.88 -16.73
C ALA A 188 5.34 26.21 -16.49
N ASP A 189 4.65 27.34 -16.70
CA ASP A 189 5.23 28.68 -16.50
C ASP A 189 5.17 29.17 -15.04
N ARG A 190 4.49 28.44 -14.15
CA ARG A 190 4.25 28.84 -12.74
C ARG A 190 5.03 28.02 -11.73
N VAL A 191 5.43 26.82 -12.10
CA VAL A 191 6.16 25.89 -11.24
C VAL A 191 7.52 25.64 -11.88
N ASN A 192 8.59 25.79 -11.10
CA ASN A 192 9.93 25.53 -11.62
C ASN A 192 10.08 24.04 -12.02
N SER A 193 10.91 23.78 -13.03
CA SER A 193 11.08 22.44 -13.60
C SER A 193 11.51 21.39 -12.57
N GLY A 194 12.38 21.76 -11.62
CA GLY A 194 12.82 20.87 -10.55
C GLY A 194 11.65 20.39 -9.69
N SER A 195 10.83 21.32 -9.19
CA SER A 195 9.62 20.98 -8.41
C SER A 195 8.61 20.20 -9.23
N MET A 196 8.45 20.48 -10.53
CA MET A 196 7.55 19.72 -11.39
C MET A 196 8.03 18.28 -11.61
N VAL A 197 9.33 18.04 -11.76
CA VAL A 197 9.91 16.69 -11.86
C VAL A 197 9.66 15.90 -10.59
N ILE A 198 9.90 16.49 -9.42
CA ILE A 198 9.63 15.82 -8.15
C ILE A 198 8.13 15.55 -7.97
N PHE A 199 7.27 16.48 -8.41
CA PHE A 199 5.82 16.26 -8.37
C PHE A 199 5.37 15.17 -9.35
N ASN A 200 6.01 15.05 -10.52
CA ASN A 200 5.79 13.91 -11.42
C ASN A 200 6.13 12.58 -10.72
N ASN A 201 7.30 12.51 -10.09
CA ASN A 201 7.71 11.31 -9.36
C ASN A 201 6.71 10.98 -8.24
N LEU A 202 6.22 12.00 -7.52
CA LEU A 202 5.20 11.84 -6.49
C LEU A 202 3.95 11.13 -7.02
N VAL A 203 3.40 11.59 -8.15
CA VAL A 203 2.18 10.98 -8.71
C VAL A 203 2.43 9.61 -9.34
N GLU A 204 3.62 9.40 -9.90
CA GLU A 204 4.07 8.11 -10.46
C GLU A 204 4.24 7.06 -9.36
N PHE A 205 4.81 7.42 -8.21
CA PHE A 205 4.90 6.48 -7.08
C PHE A 205 3.53 6.16 -6.43
N ILE A 206 2.53 7.05 -6.53
CA ILE A 206 1.15 6.73 -6.10
C ILE A 206 0.55 5.68 -7.04
N GLU A 207 0.77 5.81 -8.35
CA GLU A 207 0.29 4.85 -9.34
C GLU A 207 1.02 3.50 -9.22
N HIS A 208 2.35 3.47 -9.12
CA HIS A 208 3.08 2.22 -8.83
C HIS A 208 2.63 1.53 -7.53
N ALA A 209 2.23 2.29 -6.50
CA ALA A 209 1.64 1.70 -5.30
C ALA A 209 0.26 1.06 -5.59
N ALA A 210 -0.54 1.64 -6.48
CA ALA A 210 -1.79 1.05 -6.93
C ALA A 210 -1.55 -0.23 -7.75
N ASP A 211 -0.57 -0.22 -8.64
CA ASP A 211 -0.14 -1.40 -9.41
C ASP A 211 0.25 -2.55 -8.48
N MET A 212 0.99 -2.26 -7.40
CA MET A 212 1.32 -3.28 -6.40
C MET A 212 0.10 -3.84 -5.68
N CYS A 213 -0.98 -3.07 -5.56
CA CYS A 213 -2.23 -3.62 -5.06
C CYS A 213 -2.86 -4.57 -6.08
N ALA A 214 -2.91 -4.19 -7.35
CA ALA A 214 -3.43 -5.01 -8.45
C ALA A 214 -2.62 -6.31 -8.65
N ASP A 215 -1.29 -6.22 -8.72
CA ASP A 215 -0.38 -7.37 -8.81
C ASP A 215 -0.54 -8.34 -7.63
N THR A 216 -0.85 -7.82 -6.44
CA THR A 216 -1.14 -8.65 -5.27
C THR A 216 -2.52 -9.27 -5.37
N ALA A 217 -3.52 -8.54 -5.87
CA ALA A 217 -4.87 -9.06 -6.10
C ALA A 217 -4.89 -10.20 -7.14
N ASP A 218 -4.14 -10.07 -8.24
CA ASP A 218 -3.93 -11.14 -9.21
C ASP A 218 -3.35 -12.39 -8.55
N TYR A 219 -2.38 -12.22 -7.65
CA TYR A 219 -1.84 -13.32 -6.89
C TYR A 219 -2.87 -13.97 -5.96
N ILE A 220 -3.72 -13.16 -5.33
CA ILE A 220 -4.81 -13.66 -4.48
C ILE A 220 -5.80 -14.51 -5.28
N VAL A 221 -6.12 -14.13 -6.53
CA VAL A 221 -6.98 -14.95 -7.40
C VAL A 221 -6.38 -16.34 -7.60
N ILE A 222 -5.06 -16.44 -7.79
CA ILE A 222 -4.35 -17.73 -7.92
C ILE A 222 -4.47 -18.53 -6.62
N LEU A 223 -4.27 -17.90 -5.46
CA LEU A 223 -4.35 -18.56 -4.16
C LEU A 223 -5.78 -19.06 -3.87
N ALA A 224 -6.78 -18.19 -4.04
CA ALA A 224 -8.18 -18.50 -3.79
C ALA A 224 -8.72 -19.58 -4.74
N SER A 225 -8.19 -19.69 -5.96
CA SER A 225 -8.58 -20.75 -6.91
C SER A 225 -8.07 -22.15 -6.52
N ARG A 226 -7.14 -22.25 -5.56
CA ARG A 226 -6.58 -23.52 -5.06
C ARG A 226 -7.27 -24.03 -3.79
N GLU A 227 -8.20 -23.26 -3.21
CA GLU A 227 -8.99 -23.60 -2.01
C GLU A 227 -10.36 -24.18 -2.37
#